data_AF-A0A8E1C056-F1
#
_entry.id   AF-A0A8E1C056-F1
#
_cell.length_a   1.000
_cell.length_b   1.000
_cell.length_c   1.000
_cell.angle_alpha   90.00
_cell.angle_beta   90.00
_cell.angle_gamma   90.00
#
_symmetry.space_group_name_H-M   'P 1'
#
loop_
_entity.id
_entity.type
_entity.pdbx_description
1 polymer ?
#
loop_
_entity_poly.entity_id
_entity_poly.type
_entity_poly.pdbx_seq_one_letter_code
_entity_poly.pdbx_strand_id
1 'polypeptide(L)' 'MFNDLLSQVDITDIKAIQQKFITYGYKLEATGILDSKMKDVIISFQMHFRPSNFSDDLDVETIAILDALILKYKSELGN' A
#
# COMPACT_ATOMS: atom_id res chain seq x y z
N MET A 1 -19.67 -9.03 -1.26
CA MET A 1 -19.18 -7.64 -1.10
C MET A 1 -17.67 -7.56 -0.81
N PHE A 2 -17.03 -8.58 -0.21
CA PHE A 2 -15.57 -8.54 0.09
C PHE A 2 -14.65 -9.12 -1.00
N ASN A 3 -15.18 -9.81 -2.01
CA ASN A 3 -14.38 -10.49 -3.04
C ASN A 3 -13.97 -9.58 -4.22
N ASP A 4 -14.45 -8.33 -4.27
CA ASP A 4 -14.09 -7.32 -5.28
C ASP A 4 -12.86 -6.48 -4.89
N LEU A 5 -12.32 -6.66 -3.68
CA LEU A 5 -11.14 -5.90 -3.20
C LEU A 5 -9.80 -6.47 -3.71
N LEU A 6 -9.82 -7.67 -4.29
CA LEU A 6 -8.64 -8.35 -4.83
C LEU A 6 -8.68 -8.47 -6.36
N SER A 7 -9.75 -8.01 -7.01
CA SER A 7 -9.86 -8.01 -8.47
C SER A 7 -9.13 -6.80 -9.05
N GLN A 8 -7.96 -7.09 -9.63
CA GLN A 8 -7.06 -6.19 -10.36
C GLN A 8 -6.42 -5.11 -9.49
N VAL A 9 -5.12 -5.29 -9.22
CA VAL A 9 -4.25 -4.20 -8.75
C VAL A 9 -4.19 -3.18 -9.88
N ASP A 10 -5.12 -2.24 -9.90
CA ASP A 10 -5.02 -1.07 -10.74
C ASP A 10 -4.05 -0.11 -10.07
N ILE A 11 -2.79 -0.16 -10.50
CA ILE A 11 -1.73 0.74 -10.03
C ILE A 11 -2.05 2.22 -10.31
N THR A 12 -3.05 2.50 -11.14
CA THR A 12 -3.48 3.86 -11.49
C THR A 12 -4.51 4.44 -10.51
N ASP A 13 -5.17 3.62 -9.69
CA ASP A 13 -6.04 4.11 -8.62
C ASP A 13 -5.24 4.48 -7.37
N ILE A 14 -4.60 5.65 -7.44
CA ILE A 14 -3.77 6.18 -6.36
C ILE A 14 -4.56 6.33 -5.05
N LYS A 15 -5.85 6.65 -5.13
CA LYS A 15 -6.68 6.84 -3.94
C LYS A 15 -6.91 5.53 -3.21
N ALA A 16 -7.20 4.45 -3.94
CA ALA A 16 -7.32 3.12 -3.37
C ALA A 16 -6.00 2.68 -2.71
N ILE A 17 -4.87 2.97 -3.33
CA ILE A 17 -3.54 2.60 -2.80
C ILE A 17 -3.22 3.40 -1.53
N GLN A 18 -3.50 4.70 -1.50
CA GLN A 18 -3.39 5.52 -0.28
C GLN A 18 -4.25 4.94 0.85
N GLN A 19 -5.48 4.48 0.54
CA GLN A 19 -6.35 3.85 1.53
C GLN A 19 -5.77 2.55 2.09
N LYS A 20 -5.04 1.77 1.29
CA LYS A 20 -4.30 0.58 1.75
C LYS A 20 -3.19 0.98 2.73
N PHE A 21 -2.38 1.98 2.41
CA PHE A 21 -1.34 2.48 3.32
C PHE A 21 -1.92 3.00 4.65
N ILE A 22 -3.05 3.71 4.60
CA ILE A 22 -3.79 4.15 5.80
C ILE A 22 -4.28 2.94 6.61
N THR A 23 -4.85 1.95 5.95
CA THR A 23 -5.33 0.70 6.59
C THR A 23 -4.19 -0.05 7.27
N TYR A 24 -3.00 -0.04 6.66
CA TYR A 24 -1.82 -0.65 7.24
C TYR A 24 -1.29 0.14 8.45
N GLY A 25 -1.43 1.47 8.46
CA GLY A 25 -1.12 2.32 9.61
C GLY A 25 -0.33 3.60 9.30
N TYR A 26 -0.08 3.92 8.03
CA TYR A 26 0.60 5.17 7.66
C TYR A 26 -0.35 6.38 7.76
N LYS A 27 0.19 7.52 8.20
CA LYS A 27 -0.55 8.78 8.29
C LYS A 27 -0.59 9.49 6.93
N LEU A 28 -1.52 9.06 6.10
CA LEU A 28 -1.80 9.64 4.77
C LEU A 28 -3.24 10.17 4.70
N GLU A 29 -3.48 11.01 3.69
CA GLU A 29 -4.82 11.37 3.26
C GLU A 29 -5.07 10.72 1.90
N ALA A 30 -6.28 10.21 1.66
CA ALA A 30 -6.67 9.60 0.39
C ALA A 30 -7.04 10.69 -0.64
N THR A 31 -6.05 11.49 -1.02
CA THR A 31 -6.19 12.62 -1.97
C THR A 31 -6.37 12.17 -3.42
N GLY A 32 -5.95 10.95 -3.76
CA GLY A 32 -5.89 10.44 -5.13
C GLY A 32 -4.72 11.00 -5.95
N ILE A 33 -3.78 11.70 -5.32
CA ILE A 33 -2.64 12.34 -5.97
C ILE A 33 -1.34 11.71 -5.47
N LEU A 34 -0.43 11.39 -6.39
CA LEU A 34 0.93 10.94 -6.06
C LEU A 34 1.81 12.15 -5.69
N ASP A 35 1.50 12.76 -4.55
CA ASP A 35 2.23 13.91 -4.01
C ASP A 35 3.51 13.50 -3.26
N SER A 36 4.29 14.48 -2.80
CA SER A 36 5.53 14.22 -2.05
C SER A 36 5.29 13.42 -0.77
N LYS A 37 4.16 13.65 -0.08
CA LYS A 37 3.81 12.93 1.14
C LYS A 37 3.57 11.44 0.87
N MET A 38 2.91 11.11 -0.25
CA MET A 38 2.75 9.72 -0.69
C MET A 38 4.10 9.10 -1.08
N LYS A 39 4.96 9.83 -1.80
CA LYS A 39 6.31 9.36 -2.15
C LYS A 39 7.16 9.03 -0.93
N ASP A 40 7.15 9.90 0.08
CA ASP A 40 7.88 9.67 1.34
C ASP A 40 7.40 8.40 2.05
N VAL A 41 6.09 8.11 2.01
CA VAL A 41 5.52 6.88 2.55
C VAL A 41 5.95 5.66 1.74
N ILE A 42 5.93 5.73 0.40
CA ILE A 42 6.39 4.66 -0.48
C ILE A 42 7.85 4.30 -0.17
N ILE A 43 8.74 5.30 -0.12
CA ILE A 43 10.16 5.10 0.19
C ILE A 43 10.31 4.48 1.58
N SER A 44 9.64 5.05 2.59
CA SER A 44 9.71 4.54 3.97
C SER A 44 9.23 3.09 4.08
N PHE A 45 8.18 2.73 3.33
CA PHE A 45 7.67 1.37 3.26
C PHE A 45 8.65 0.43 2.56
N GLN A 46 9.16 0.81 1.39
CA GLN A 46 10.14 0.02 0.66
C GLN A 46 11.44 -0.17 1.46
N MET A 47 11.92 0.84 2.18
CA MET A 47 13.07 0.69 3.07
C MET A 47 12.83 -0.37 4.17
N HIS A 48 11.59 -0.54 4.62
CA HIS A 48 11.26 -1.52 5.64
C HIS A 48 11.05 -2.93 5.08
N PHE A 49 10.34 -3.05 3.94
CA PHE A 49 9.88 -4.35 3.43
C PHE A 49 10.56 -4.82 2.13
N ARG A 50 11.30 -3.93 1.46
CA ARG A 50 12.08 -4.19 0.24
C ARG A 50 13.42 -3.42 0.25
N PRO A 51 14.25 -3.58 1.30
CA PRO A 51 15.44 -2.73 1.52
C PRO A 51 16.49 -2.83 0.40
N SER A 52 16.51 -3.92 -0.36
CA SER A 52 17.43 -4.11 -1.49
C SER A 52 17.03 -3.31 -2.75
N ASN A 53 15.81 -2.78 -2.83
CA ASN A 53 15.34 -1.98 -3.95
C ASN A 53 14.22 -1.01 -3.53
N PHE A 54 14.60 0.24 -3.25
CA PHE A 54 13.68 1.34 -2.94
C PHE A 54 13.90 2.52 -3.89
N SER A 55 12.81 3.15 -4.31
CA SER A 55 12.77 4.34 -5.14
C SER A 55 11.55 5.20 -4.73
N ASP A 56 11.35 6.34 -5.38
CA ASP A 56 10.13 7.14 -5.20
C ASP A 56 8.95 6.66 -6.05
N ASP A 57 9.11 5.54 -6.76
CA ASP A 57 8.12 4.98 -7.67
C ASP A 57 7.23 3.95 -6.98
N LEU A 58 5.94 4.04 -7.29
CA LEU A 58 4.94 3.06 -6.93
C LEU A 58 4.95 1.92 -7.96
N ASP A 59 5.49 0.76 -7.59
CA ASP A 59 5.54 -0.43 -8.44
C ASP A 59 4.58 -1.55 -7.97
N VAL A 60 4.33 -2.52 -8.86
CA VAL A 60 3.43 -3.66 -8.59
C VAL A 60 3.90 -4.47 -7.38
N GLU A 61 5.21 -4.62 -7.20
CA GLU A 61 5.79 -5.38 -6.09
C GLU A 61 5.50 -4.70 -4.73
N THR A 62 5.66 -3.38 -4.66
CA THR A 62 5.35 -2.58 -3.47
C THR A 62 3.89 -2.76 -3.06
N ILE A 63 2.96 -2.74 -4.02
CA ILE A 63 1.53 -2.92 -3.75
C ILE A 63 1.24 -4.36 -3.31
N ALA A 64 1.87 -5.36 -3.94
CA ALA A 64 1.70 -6.77 -3.58
C ALA A 64 2.17 -7.06 -2.15
N ILE A 65 3.31 -6.49 -1.73
CA ILE A 65 3.82 -6.60 -0.36
C ILE A 65 2.83 -5.95 0.62
N LEU A 66 2.35 -4.74 0.31
CA LEU A 66 1.37 -4.04 1.15
C LEU A 66 0.09 -4.85 1.33
N ASP A 67 -0.46 -5.41 0.26
CA ASP A 67 -1.65 -6.26 0.30
C ASP A 67 -1.42 -7.52 1.14
N ALA A 68 -0.29 -8.20 0.95
CA ALA A 68 0.07 -9.39 1.72
C ALA A 68 0.16 -9.10 3.23
N LEU A 69 0.74 -7.96 3.61
CA LEU A 69 0.82 -7.53 5.01
C LEU A 69 -0.56 -7.23 5.59
N ILE A 70 -1.41 -6.48 4.88
CA ILE A 70 -2.79 -6.19 5.32
C ILE A 70 -3.58 -7.49 5.52
N LEU A 71 -3.46 -8.45 4.59
CA LEU A 71 -4.12 -9.75 4.71
C LEU A 71 -3.62 -10.53 5.93
N LYS A 72 -2.30 -10.56 6.15
CA LYS A 72 -1.69 -11.22 7.30
C LYS A 72 -2.25 -10.67 8.61
N TYR A 73 -2.18 -9.36 8.83
CA TYR A 73 -2.65 -8.75 10.08
C TYR A 73 -4.17 -8.82 10.27
N LYS A 74 -4.96 -8.79 9.20
CA LYS A 74 -6.41 -9.03 9.28
C LYS A 74 -6.73 -10.46 9.71
N SER A 75 -5.97 -11.44 9.23
CA SER A 75 -6.17 -12.85 9.62
C SER A 75 -5.78 -13.11 11.07
N GLU A 76 -4.79 -12.39 11.61
CA GLU A 76 -4.32 -12.54 12.98
C GLU A 76 -5.28 -11.90 14.02
N LEU A 77 -6.08 -10.90 13.64
CA LEU A 77 -7.08 -10.26 14.51
C LEU A 77 -8.44 -11.00 14.55
N GLY A 78 -8.62 -12.04 13.72
CA GLY A 78 -9.85 -12.81 13.59
C GLY A 78 -9.86 -14.15 14.33
N ASN A 79 -8.85 -14.43 15.17
CA ASN A 79 -8.71 -15.69 15.94
C ASN A 79 -8.91 -15.46 17.44
#